data_AF-A0A2D7YR75-F1
#
_entry.id   AF-A0A2D7YR75-F1
#
_cell.length_a   1.000
_cell.length_b   1.000
_cell.length_c   1.000
_cell.angle_alpha   90.00
_cell.angle_beta   90.00
_cell.angle_gamma   90.00
#
_symmetry.space_group_name_H-M   'P 1'
#
loop_
_entity.id
_entity.type
_entity.pdbx_description
1 polymer ?
#
loop_
_entity_poly.entity_id
_entity_poly.type
_entity_poly.pdbx_seq_one_letter_code
_entity_poly.pdbx_strand_id
1 'polypeptide(L)'
;MVQFFKASKKTDKQPRKGSVAALDHQLQGVVREHNGGTRFVAGALPGEQITYKPLSKFSAELLSVKSASTERIEPPCPYYQACGGCDVQHLNESDQQTYKQAAVAGLLQKFAQTEQLLWQPTLMADAWGYRRKARLATFWDGKRQHLRLGFRAAKSKQITEIANCPVLRPSLSALIEPLRQLIFNTGLGRTLGHVELIQANVVHVVLRVLKPLSAQQKQELTAFAERHSLAFWLQDDNSIASVTTAKECNNAFCYDQSIDGDRLYFTPGDFIQVNADVNEQMVRQALAWLAPESDAVVLDLFAGVGNFSLPLARRVKQVIAIEGVAGMSQQLADNAQTAGCDNLTAETQDLSQIGAKKLASYNATHWLLDPARAGAHKIVEQLGQLPEQRKPKRIVYVSCAPDTLARDSKCILAAGYRLKQLGLVDMFPQTHHIETMVCFERVA
;
A
#
# COMPACT_ATOMS: atom_id res chain seq x y z
N MET A 1 -26.29 16.82 32.54
CA MET A 1 -27.13 15.72 32.04
C MET A 1 -26.34 14.44 32.21
N VAL A 2 -26.71 13.59 33.17
CA VAL A 2 -25.97 12.37 33.51
C VAL A 2 -26.16 11.34 32.39
N GLN A 3 -25.09 10.97 31.68
CA GLN A 3 -25.14 9.89 30.70
C GLN A 3 -25.23 8.55 31.44
N PHE A 4 -26.42 7.97 31.48
CA PHE A 4 -26.60 6.60 31.94
C PHE A 4 -25.93 5.65 30.94
N PHE A 5 -24.84 5.02 31.37
CA PHE A 5 -24.20 3.94 30.62
C PHE A 5 -25.14 2.73 30.58
N LYS A 6 -25.96 2.63 29.52
CA LYS A 6 -26.70 1.39 29.23
C LYS A 6 -25.70 0.35 28.74
N ALA A 7 -25.50 -0.70 29.54
CA ALA A 7 -24.74 -1.87 29.14
C ALA A 7 -25.21 -2.36 27.74
N SER A 8 -24.28 -2.52 26.80
CA SER A 8 -24.64 -2.99 25.46
C SER A 8 -25.23 -4.39 25.58
N LYS A 9 -26.44 -4.61 25.03
CA LYS A 9 -27.03 -5.95 24.96
C LYS A 9 -26.01 -6.92 24.35
N LYS A 10 -25.74 -8.05 25.02
CA LYS A 10 -24.87 -9.11 24.49
C LYS A 10 -25.35 -9.47 23.08
N THR A 11 -24.44 -9.46 22.11
CA THR A 11 -24.78 -9.83 20.73
C THR A 11 -25.10 -11.32 20.73
N ASP A 12 -26.34 -11.66 20.38
CA ASP A 12 -26.72 -13.04 20.10
C ASP A 12 -25.91 -13.55 18.91
N LYS A 13 -25.16 -14.64 19.14
CA LYS A 13 -24.20 -15.22 18.19
C LYS A 13 -24.76 -16.45 17.47
N GLN A 14 -26.08 -16.67 17.50
CA GLN A 14 -26.69 -17.73 16.72
C GLN A 14 -26.56 -17.45 15.22
N PRO A 15 -26.38 -18.50 14.38
CA PRO A 15 -26.42 -18.37 12.93
C PRO A 15 -27.74 -17.76 12.44
N ARG A 16 -27.65 -16.88 11.45
CA ARG A 16 -28.78 -16.18 10.83
C ARG A 16 -28.74 -16.34 9.33
N LYS A 17 -29.90 -16.28 8.68
CA LYS A 17 -30.03 -16.20 7.23
C LYS A 17 -30.24 -14.75 6.83
N GLY A 18 -29.73 -14.36 5.67
CA GLY A 18 -29.95 -13.02 5.14
C GLY A 18 -29.55 -12.89 3.67
N SER A 19 -30.02 -11.81 3.06
CA SER A 19 -29.65 -11.40 1.70
C SER A 19 -28.58 -10.32 1.78
N VAL A 20 -27.57 -10.43 0.92
CA VAL A 20 -26.55 -9.39 0.77
C VAL A 20 -27.08 -8.32 -0.18
N ALA A 21 -27.12 -7.07 0.27
CA ALA A 21 -27.71 -5.97 -0.47
C ALA A 21 -26.69 -5.17 -1.31
N ALA A 22 -25.46 -5.04 -0.81
CA ALA A 22 -24.39 -4.25 -1.42
C ALA A 22 -23.03 -4.68 -0.87
N LEU A 23 -21.97 -4.04 -1.35
CA LEU A 23 -20.64 -4.08 -0.74
C LEU A 23 -20.32 -2.73 -0.10
N ASP A 24 -19.53 -2.75 0.98
CA ASP A 24 -18.94 -1.52 1.53
C ASP A 24 -17.59 -1.19 0.87
N HIS A 25 -16.93 -0.12 1.34
CA HIS A 25 -15.61 0.30 0.84
C HIS A 25 -14.47 -0.69 1.15
N GLN A 26 -14.70 -1.69 1.99
CA GLN A 26 -13.79 -2.81 2.24
C GLN A 26 -14.25 -4.07 1.49
N LEU A 27 -15.17 -3.93 0.53
CA LEU A 27 -15.75 -5.01 -0.24
C LEU A 27 -16.35 -6.14 0.63
N GLN A 28 -16.91 -5.76 1.78
CA GLN A 28 -17.66 -6.68 2.66
C GLN A 28 -19.15 -6.62 2.32
N GLY A 29 -19.80 -7.79 2.28
CA GLY A 29 -21.23 -7.92 2.07
C GLY A 29 -22.04 -7.19 3.14
N VAL A 30 -22.89 -6.27 2.72
CA VAL A 30 -23.80 -5.50 3.57
C VAL A 30 -25.13 -6.23 3.67
N VAL A 31 -25.43 -6.79 4.85
CA VAL A 31 -26.72 -7.41 5.15
C VAL A 31 -27.55 -6.45 6.01
N ARG A 32 -28.77 -6.15 5.56
CA ARG A 32 -29.76 -5.38 6.33
C ARG A 32 -30.66 -6.33 7.10
N GLU A 33 -30.61 -6.27 8.43
CA GLU A 33 -31.46 -7.09 9.31
C GLU A 33 -32.87 -6.47 9.42
N HIS A 34 -33.91 -7.30 9.62
CA HIS A 34 -35.30 -6.84 9.74
C HIS A 34 -35.54 -5.82 10.86
N ASN A 35 -34.67 -5.78 11.87
CA ASN A 35 -34.73 -4.82 12.98
C ASN A 35 -34.04 -3.47 12.67
N GLY A 36 -33.67 -3.22 11.40
CA GLY A 36 -32.93 -2.02 10.98
C GLY A 36 -31.41 -2.09 11.23
N GLY A 37 -30.91 -3.20 11.78
CA GLY A 37 -29.48 -3.45 11.96
C GLY A 37 -28.74 -3.63 10.64
N THR A 38 -27.44 -3.37 10.63
CA THR A 38 -26.57 -3.63 9.47
C THR A 38 -25.38 -4.48 9.90
N ARG A 39 -25.07 -5.52 9.11
CA ARG A 39 -23.92 -6.40 9.30
C ARG A 39 -23.02 -6.34 8.07
N PHE A 40 -21.72 -6.40 8.31
CA PHE A 40 -20.69 -6.55 7.31
C PHE A 40 -20.13 -7.97 7.37
N VAL A 41 -20.21 -8.67 6.23
CA VAL A 41 -19.88 -10.08 6.08
C VAL A 41 -18.81 -10.22 5.00
N ALA A 42 -17.57 -10.45 5.40
CA ALA A 42 -16.48 -10.70 4.45
C ALA A 42 -16.73 -11.98 3.64
N GLY A 43 -16.37 -11.97 2.35
CA GLY A 43 -16.52 -13.11 1.45
C GLY A 43 -17.92 -13.28 0.82
N ALA A 44 -18.86 -12.37 1.11
CA ALA A 44 -20.23 -12.41 0.60
C ALA A 44 -20.48 -11.29 -0.43
N LEU A 45 -21.20 -11.60 -1.50
CA LEU A 45 -21.42 -10.72 -2.66
C LEU A 45 -22.88 -10.28 -2.77
N PRO A 46 -23.19 -9.13 -3.41
CA PRO A 46 -24.55 -8.68 -3.63
C PRO A 46 -25.42 -9.72 -4.34
N GLY A 47 -26.70 -9.79 -3.95
CA GLY A 47 -27.66 -10.76 -4.50
C GLY A 47 -27.60 -12.14 -3.84
N GLU A 48 -26.58 -12.44 -3.04
CA GLU A 48 -26.46 -13.75 -2.40
C GLU A 48 -27.43 -13.97 -1.24
N GLN A 49 -27.91 -15.20 -1.15
CA GLN A 49 -28.57 -15.71 0.06
C GLN A 49 -27.54 -16.45 0.89
N ILE A 50 -27.29 -15.99 2.12
CA ILE A 50 -26.21 -16.51 2.97
C ILE A 50 -26.71 -16.92 4.35
N THR A 51 -25.96 -17.82 4.98
CA THR A 51 -25.98 -18.03 6.43
C THR A 51 -24.74 -17.37 7.02
N TYR A 52 -24.91 -16.53 8.04
CA TYR A 52 -23.82 -15.83 8.72
C TYR A 52 -23.96 -15.89 10.24
N LYS A 53 -22.84 -15.69 10.95
CA LYS A 53 -22.79 -15.66 12.41
C LYS A 53 -22.36 -14.28 12.89
N PRO A 54 -23.18 -13.56 13.67
CA PRO A 54 -22.77 -12.29 14.26
C PRO A 54 -21.55 -12.46 15.18
N LEU A 55 -20.52 -11.62 14.96
CA LEU A 55 -19.31 -11.57 15.79
C LEU A 55 -19.35 -10.37 16.75
N SER A 56 -19.85 -9.24 16.26
CA SER A 56 -20.01 -7.98 17.01
C SER A 56 -21.27 -7.22 16.56
N LYS A 57 -21.47 -5.98 17.03
CA LYS A 57 -22.57 -5.10 16.61
C LYS A 57 -22.64 -4.89 15.08
N PHE A 58 -21.50 -4.91 14.40
CA PHE A 58 -21.43 -4.62 12.96
C PHE A 58 -20.82 -5.76 12.15
N SER A 59 -19.94 -6.58 12.73
CA SER A 59 -19.27 -7.66 11.99
C SER A 59 -19.98 -9.01 12.14
N ALA A 60 -19.90 -9.80 11.08
CA ALA A 60 -20.34 -11.19 11.04
C ALA A 60 -19.38 -12.05 10.21
N GLU A 61 -19.39 -13.35 10.51
CA GLU A 61 -18.65 -14.40 9.81
C GLU A 61 -19.58 -15.09 8.81
N LEU A 62 -19.13 -15.26 7.57
CA LEU A 62 -19.85 -16.05 6.57
C LEU A 62 -19.73 -17.53 6.92
N LEU A 63 -20.87 -18.24 7.03
CA LEU A 63 -20.87 -19.69 7.28
C LEU A 63 -21.14 -20.50 6.00
N SER A 64 -22.04 -20.04 5.15
CA SER A 64 -22.33 -20.70 3.87
C SER A 64 -23.08 -19.77 2.92
N VAL A 65 -22.80 -19.89 1.63
CA VAL A 65 -23.62 -19.32 0.55
C VAL A 65 -24.66 -20.36 0.12
N LYS A 66 -25.94 -19.98 0.12
CA LYS A 66 -27.07 -20.84 -0.28
C LYS A 66 -27.48 -20.62 -1.73
N SER A 67 -27.39 -19.38 -2.20
CA SER A 67 -27.52 -18.99 -3.59
C SER A 67 -26.39 -18.02 -3.90
N ALA A 68 -25.50 -18.41 -4.80
CA ALA A 68 -24.34 -17.61 -5.18
C ALA A 68 -24.73 -16.52 -6.19
N SER A 69 -23.97 -15.41 -6.17
CA SER A 69 -24.04 -14.39 -7.23
C SER A 69 -23.47 -14.95 -8.53
N THR A 70 -23.95 -14.45 -9.67
CA THR A 70 -23.37 -14.75 -10.99
C THR A 70 -21.94 -14.20 -11.14
N GLU A 71 -21.57 -13.23 -10.32
CA GLU A 71 -20.23 -12.62 -10.28
C GLU A 71 -19.24 -13.45 -9.46
N ARG A 72 -19.72 -14.43 -8.67
CA ARG A 72 -18.86 -15.27 -7.83
C ARG A 72 -18.03 -16.20 -8.68
N ILE A 73 -16.73 -16.21 -8.42
CA ILE A 73 -15.79 -17.19 -8.96
C ILE A 73 -15.16 -18.03 -7.83
N GLU A 74 -14.60 -19.18 -8.19
CA GLU A 74 -13.76 -19.95 -7.27
C GLU A 74 -12.39 -19.26 -7.14
N PRO A 75 -11.94 -18.95 -5.91
CA PRO A 75 -10.65 -18.32 -5.67
C PRO A 75 -9.48 -19.14 -6.26
N PRO A 76 -8.63 -18.56 -7.11
CA PRO A 76 -7.51 -19.30 -7.71
C PRO A 76 -6.44 -19.74 -6.71
N CYS A 77 -6.27 -19.01 -5.59
CA CYS A 77 -5.28 -19.35 -4.58
C CYS A 77 -5.78 -20.47 -3.65
N PRO A 78 -5.04 -21.61 -3.53
CA PRO A 78 -5.46 -22.72 -2.67
C PRO A 78 -5.45 -22.35 -1.17
N TYR A 79 -4.77 -21.27 -0.79
CA TYR A 79 -4.69 -20.80 0.59
C TYR A 79 -5.72 -19.72 0.92
N TYR A 80 -6.54 -19.27 -0.04
CA TYR A 80 -7.40 -18.10 0.08
C TYR A 80 -8.31 -18.14 1.33
N GLN A 81 -8.90 -19.30 1.63
CA GLN A 81 -9.81 -19.45 2.77
C GLN A 81 -9.12 -19.30 4.14
N ALA A 82 -7.81 -19.58 4.21
CA ALA A 82 -7.06 -19.57 5.47
C ALA A 82 -6.08 -18.39 5.59
N CYS A 83 -5.60 -17.86 4.48
CA CYS A 83 -4.62 -16.77 4.43
C CYS A 83 -5.32 -15.41 4.54
N GLY A 84 -4.83 -14.52 5.40
CA GLY A 84 -5.37 -13.16 5.53
C GLY A 84 -4.81 -12.14 4.53
N GLY A 85 -4.12 -12.59 3.48
CA GLY A 85 -3.42 -11.71 2.54
C GLY A 85 -4.29 -11.14 1.41
N CYS A 86 -5.26 -11.92 0.94
CA CYS A 86 -6.23 -11.55 -0.10
C CYS A 86 -7.64 -11.82 0.42
N ASP A 87 -8.62 -11.01 0.04
CA ASP A 87 -9.98 -11.09 0.58
C ASP A 87 -11.09 -10.88 -0.45
N VAL A 88 -10.75 -10.76 -1.74
CA VAL A 88 -11.74 -10.61 -2.82
C VAL A 88 -11.52 -11.51 -4.04
N GLN A 89 -10.70 -12.57 -3.95
CA GLN A 89 -10.50 -13.53 -5.06
C GLN A 89 -11.76 -14.33 -5.46
N HIS A 90 -12.81 -14.25 -4.65
CA HIS A 90 -14.12 -14.85 -4.95
C HIS A 90 -14.96 -13.99 -5.90
N LEU A 91 -14.42 -12.86 -6.35
CA LEU A 91 -15.02 -11.91 -7.29
C LEU A 91 -14.04 -11.70 -8.44
N ASN A 92 -14.51 -11.67 -9.69
CA ASN A 92 -13.62 -11.41 -10.82
C ASN A 92 -13.07 -9.97 -10.81
N GLU A 93 -11.98 -9.75 -11.54
CA GLU A 93 -11.21 -8.50 -11.48
C GLU A 93 -11.99 -7.27 -11.98
N SER A 94 -12.78 -7.39 -13.06
CA SER A 94 -13.59 -6.28 -13.56
C SER A 94 -14.67 -5.85 -12.57
N ASP A 95 -15.27 -6.81 -11.86
CA ASP A 95 -16.27 -6.50 -10.85
C ASP A 95 -15.62 -5.90 -9.60
N GLN A 96 -14.43 -6.39 -9.20
CA GLN A 96 -13.64 -5.76 -8.12
C GLN A 96 -13.46 -4.25 -8.42
N GLN A 97 -13.00 -3.90 -9.63
CA GLN A 97 -12.81 -2.51 -10.04
C GLN A 97 -14.11 -1.71 -10.00
N THR A 98 -15.20 -2.27 -10.52
CA THR A 98 -16.53 -1.64 -10.53
C THR A 98 -17.00 -1.30 -9.13
N TYR A 99 -16.90 -2.24 -8.18
CA TYR A 99 -17.30 -1.98 -6.79
C TYR A 99 -16.36 -1.02 -6.07
N LYS A 100 -15.04 -1.08 -6.33
CA LYS A 100 -14.09 -0.09 -5.81
C LYS A 100 -14.42 1.32 -6.31
N GLN A 101 -14.76 1.46 -7.59
CA GLN A 101 -15.14 2.74 -8.20
C GLN A 101 -16.43 3.31 -7.57
N ALA A 102 -17.45 2.46 -7.40
CA ALA A 102 -18.70 2.82 -6.74
C ALA A 102 -18.49 3.26 -5.28
N ALA A 103 -17.60 2.57 -4.54
CA ALA A 103 -17.26 2.93 -3.16
C ALA A 103 -16.61 4.31 -3.07
N VAL A 104 -15.65 4.61 -3.95
CA VAL A 104 -15.00 5.94 -4.02
C VAL A 104 -16.03 7.02 -4.38
N ALA A 105 -16.86 6.76 -5.39
CA ALA A 105 -17.88 7.70 -5.82
C ALA A 105 -18.87 8.03 -4.69
N GLY A 106 -19.34 7.02 -3.96
CA GLY A 106 -20.23 7.20 -2.82
C GLY A 106 -19.60 8.02 -1.68
N LEU A 107 -18.31 7.85 -1.41
CA LEU A 107 -17.59 8.63 -0.38
C LEU A 107 -17.37 10.09 -0.83
N LEU A 108 -16.93 10.31 -2.08
CA LEU A 108 -16.73 11.66 -2.62
C LEU A 108 -18.03 12.45 -2.72
N GLN A 109 -19.12 11.82 -3.18
CA GLN A 109 -20.43 12.46 -3.21
C GLN A 109 -20.89 12.83 -1.79
N LYS A 110 -20.74 11.92 -0.83
CA LYS A 110 -21.20 12.13 0.55
C LYS A 110 -20.41 13.22 1.29
N PHE A 111 -19.09 13.23 1.15
CA PHE A 111 -18.23 14.09 1.99
C PHE A 111 -17.70 15.32 1.27
N ALA A 112 -17.44 15.23 -0.03
CA ALA A 112 -16.93 16.34 -0.84
C ALA A 112 -18.03 17.02 -1.68
N GLN A 113 -19.26 16.49 -1.70
CA GLN A 113 -20.41 17.03 -2.45
C GLN A 113 -20.09 17.26 -3.94
N THR A 114 -19.29 16.36 -4.50
CA THR A 114 -18.92 16.39 -5.92
C THR A 114 -19.94 15.60 -6.72
N GLU A 115 -20.65 16.26 -7.63
CA GLU A 115 -21.70 15.62 -8.46
C GLU A 115 -21.14 15.05 -9.77
N GLN A 116 -20.11 15.69 -10.34
CA GLN A 116 -19.49 15.24 -11.58
C GLN A 116 -18.09 14.68 -11.33
N LEU A 117 -17.98 13.36 -11.29
CA LEU A 117 -16.71 12.64 -11.18
C LEU A 117 -16.17 12.35 -12.59
N LEU A 118 -15.07 13.02 -12.93
CA LEU A 118 -14.42 12.89 -14.24
C LEU A 118 -13.48 11.68 -14.27
N TRP A 119 -14.09 10.49 -14.23
CA TRP A 119 -13.39 9.20 -14.23
C TRP A 119 -12.48 9.05 -15.44
N GLN A 120 -11.24 8.67 -15.18
CA GLN A 120 -10.25 8.23 -16.15
C GLN A 120 -10.13 6.70 -16.09
N PRO A 121 -9.62 6.05 -17.14
CA PRO A 121 -9.38 4.61 -17.11
C PRO A 121 -8.55 4.18 -15.90
N THR A 122 -8.93 3.07 -15.27
CA THR A 122 -8.20 2.49 -14.14
C THR A 122 -6.79 2.09 -14.57
N LEU A 123 -5.78 2.51 -13.80
CA LEU A 123 -4.41 2.03 -13.99
C LEU A 123 -4.32 0.60 -13.44
N MET A 124 -3.97 -0.34 -14.31
CA MET A 124 -3.92 -1.77 -13.98
C MET A 124 -2.80 -2.47 -14.74
N ALA A 125 -2.40 -3.62 -14.22
CA ALA A 125 -1.50 -4.57 -14.87
C ALA A 125 -2.05 -5.99 -14.60
N ASP A 126 -1.23 -7.02 -14.78
CA ASP A 126 -1.61 -8.37 -14.35
C ASP A 126 -1.98 -8.37 -12.86
N ALA A 127 -3.12 -8.97 -12.53
CA ALA A 127 -3.60 -9.09 -11.16
C ALA A 127 -2.90 -10.21 -10.36
N TRP A 128 -2.03 -10.97 -11.02
CA TRP A 128 -1.22 -12.05 -10.48
C TRP A 128 0.26 -11.78 -10.74
N GLY A 129 1.15 -12.36 -9.93
CA GLY A 129 2.58 -12.14 -10.09
C GLY A 129 3.05 -10.68 -9.93
N TYR A 130 2.20 -9.78 -9.45
CA TYR A 130 2.49 -8.34 -9.41
C TYR A 130 3.30 -7.92 -8.18
N ARG A 131 3.08 -8.61 -7.05
CA ARG A 131 3.56 -8.16 -5.74
C ARG A 131 5.04 -8.45 -5.59
N ARG A 132 5.84 -7.38 -5.60
CA ARG A 132 7.30 -7.42 -5.50
C ARG A 132 7.84 -7.38 -4.08
N LYS A 133 6.99 -7.25 -3.06
CA LYS A 133 7.41 -7.15 -1.65
C LYS A 133 6.47 -7.92 -0.74
N ALA A 134 7.02 -8.78 0.12
CA ALA A 134 6.26 -9.59 1.06
C ALA A 134 7.00 -9.78 2.38
N ARG A 135 6.23 -9.83 3.48
CA ARG A 135 6.75 -10.17 4.80
C ARG A 135 6.08 -11.46 5.28
N LEU A 136 6.86 -12.53 5.34
CA LEU A 136 6.46 -13.85 5.81
C LEU A 136 6.72 -13.96 7.31
N ALA A 137 5.69 -14.32 8.07
CA ALA A 137 5.81 -14.63 9.48
C ALA A 137 6.50 -15.99 9.66
N THR A 138 7.36 -16.08 10.67
CA THR A 138 8.03 -17.31 11.09
C THR A 138 7.52 -17.77 12.45
N PHE A 139 7.36 -19.08 12.63
CA PHE A 139 7.12 -19.66 13.95
C PHE A 139 7.79 -21.03 14.08
N TRP A 140 8.60 -21.19 15.11
CA TRP A 140 9.24 -22.45 15.45
C TRP A 140 8.44 -23.23 16.51
N ASP A 141 7.95 -24.40 16.13
CA ASP A 141 7.35 -25.36 17.05
C ASP A 141 8.44 -26.32 17.56
N GLY A 142 9.00 -26.00 18.74
CA GLY A 142 10.05 -26.83 19.35
C GLY A 142 9.58 -28.23 19.77
N LYS A 143 8.28 -28.44 20.00
CA LYS A 143 7.77 -29.78 20.36
C LYS A 143 7.71 -30.69 19.14
N ARG A 144 7.33 -30.14 17.98
CA ARG A 144 7.21 -30.89 16.73
C ARG A 144 8.45 -30.82 15.85
N GLN A 145 9.46 -30.03 16.24
CA GLN A 145 10.62 -29.68 15.40
C GLN A 145 10.15 -29.23 14.01
N HIS A 146 9.24 -28.24 13.98
CA HIS A 146 8.62 -27.77 12.73
C HIS A 146 8.70 -26.26 12.61
N LEU A 147 9.11 -25.77 11.44
CA LEU A 147 9.10 -24.35 11.11
C LEU A 147 7.88 -24.03 10.26
N ARG A 148 7.02 -23.15 10.76
CA ARG A 148 5.96 -22.52 9.96
C ARG A 148 6.50 -21.25 9.33
N LEU A 149 6.31 -21.14 8.02
CA LEU A 149 6.64 -19.95 7.23
C LEU A 149 5.42 -19.62 6.36
N GLY A 150 4.93 -18.39 6.44
CA GLY A 150 3.78 -17.96 5.63
C GLY A 150 3.15 -16.67 6.10
N PHE A 151 1.86 -16.48 5.83
CA PHE A 151 1.12 -15.29 6.22
C PHE A 151 0.20 -15.55 7.40
N ARG A 152 -0.20 -14.48 8.11
CA ARG A 152 -1.21 -14.61 9.16
C ARG A 152 -2.59 -14.82 8.56
N ALA A 153 -3.40 -15.66 9.21
CA ALA A 153 -4.82 -15.77 8.93
C ALA A 153 -5.55 -14.45 9.27
N ALA A 154 -6.69 -14.22 8.61
CA ALA A 154 -7.45 -12.99 8.78
C ALA A 154 -7.79 -12.73 10.26
N LYS A 155 -7.39 -11.55 10.77
CA LYS A 155 -7.61 -11.13 12.16
C LYS A 155 -7.10 -12.14 13.21
N SER A 156 -6.07 -12.93 12.88
CA SER A 156 -5.52 -13.98 13.74
C SER A 156 -3.99 -13.91 13.81
N LYS A 157 -3.42 -14.46 14.90
CA LYS A 157 -1.97 -14.70 15.02
C LYS A 157 -1.53 -16.03 14.40
N GLN A 158 -2.49 -16.88 14.01
CA GLN A 158 -2.21 -18.15 13.37
C GLN A 158 -1.55 -17.92 12.01
N ILE A 159 -0.48 -18.67 11.75
CA ILE A 159 0.23 -18.64 10.48
C ILE A 159 -0.37 -19.73 9.57
N THR A 160 -0.78 -19.31 8.38
CA THR A 160 -1.13 -20.16 7.26
C THR A 160 0.15 -20.43 6.49
N GLU A 161 0.62 -21.67 6.58
CA GLU A 161 1.80 -22.13 5.86
C GLU A 161 1.49 -22.19 4.36
N ILE A 162 2.41 -21.66 3.56
CA ILE A 162 2.26 -21.60 2.12
C ILE A 162 3.53 -22.13 1.45
N ALA A 163 3.37 -22.79 0.31
CA ALA A 163 4.49 -23.21 -0.53
C ALA A 163 4.71 -22.26 -1.72
N ASN A 164 3.68 -21.51 -2.10
CA ASN A 164 3.68 -20.52 -3.16
C ASN A 164 2.63 -19.44 -2.85
N CYS A 165 2.65 -18.33 -3.59
CA CYS A 165 1.64 -17.29 -3.49
C CYS A 165 1.40 -16.67 -4.88
N PRO A 166 0.22 -16.90 -5.50
CA PRO A 166 -0.05 -16.46 -6.88
C PRO A 166 0.09 -14.96 -7.13
N VAL A 167 -0.12 -14.11 -6.10
CA VAL A 167 0.03 -12.65 -6.25
C VAL A 167 1.48 -12.19 -6.15
N LEU A 168 2.40 -12.99 -5.60
CA LEU A 168 3.82 -12.63 -5.54
C LEU A 168 4.49 -12.82 -6.90
N ARG A 169 5.45 -11.94 -7.22
CA ARG A 169 6.36 -12.14 -8.36
C ARG A 169 6.86 -13.59 -8.38
N PRO A 170 6.89 -14.27 -9.55
CA PRO A 170 7.24 -15.69 -9.62
C PRO A 170 8.58 -16.04 -8.95
N SER A 171 9.57 -15.16 -9.09
CA SER A 171 10.89 -15.25 -8.43
C SER A 171 10.79 -15.31 -6.90
N LEU A 172 9.87 -14.56 -6.29
CA LEU A 172 9.66 -14.56 -4.85
C LEU A 172 8.82 -15.76 -4.40
N SER A 173 7.77 -16.09 -5.14
CA SER A 173 6.90 -17.22 -4.84
C SER A 173 7.67 -18.54 -4.85
N ALA A 174 8.57 -18.73 -5.82
CA ALA A 174 9.40 -19.93 -5.94
C ALA A 174 10.43 -20.09 -4.81
N LEU A 175 10.79 -19.01 -4.10
CA LEU A 175 11.79 -19.04 -3.02
C LEU A 175 11.23 -19.43 -1.66
N ILE A 176 9.90 -19.47 -1.48
CA ILE A 176 9.28 -19.72 -0.16
C ILE A 176 9.73 -21.07 0.41
N GLU A 177 9.61 -22.14 -0.38
CA GLU A 177 9.97 -23.49 0.05
C GLU A 177 11.50 -23.67 0.24
N PRO A 178 12.36 -23.25 -0.70
CA PRO A 178 13.82 -23.25 -0.50
C PRO A 178 14.26 -22.49 0.78
N LEU A 179 13.66 -21.33 1.05
CA LEU A 179 13.96 -20.57 2.26
C LEU A 179 13.50 -21.28 3.52
N ARG A 180 12.33 -21.92 3.51
CA ARG A 180 11.83 -22.72 4.63
C ARG A 180 12.82 -23.83 4.98
N GLN A 181 13.36 -24.53 3.98
CA GLN A 181 14.35 -25.59 4.16
C GLN A 181 15.69 -25.04 4.69
N LEU A 182 16.19 -23.94 4.11
CA LEU A 182 17.40 -23.28 4.57
C LEU A 182 17.28 -22.86 6.05
N ILE A 183 16.21 -22.17 6.42
CA ILE A 183 15.98 -21.67 7.77
C ILE A 183 15.83 -22.82 8.78
N PHE A 184 15.21 -23.92 8.34
CA PHE A 184 15.10 -25.13 9.16
C PHE A 184 16.48 -25.77 9.40
N ASN A 185 17.25 -26.02 8.34
CA ASN A 185 18.54 -26.73 8.40
C ASN A 185 19.62 -25.94 9.15
N THR A 186 19.63 -24.62 8.99
CA THR A 186 20.56 -23.69 9.68
C THR A 186 20.22 -23.48 11.17
N GLY A 187 19.05 -23.96 11.63
CA GLY A 187 18.50 -23.70 12.96
C GLY A 187 18.03 -22.25 13.18
N LEU A 188 18.06 -21.40 12.15
CA LEU A 188 17.66 -19.99 12.23
C LEU A 188 16.21 -19.81 12.65
N GLY A 189 15.33 -20.79 12.36
CA GLY A 189 13.92 -20.73 12.74
C GLY A 189 13.68 -20.44 14.23
N ARG A 190 14.62 -20.80 15.11
CA ARG A 190 14.55 -20.58 16.56
C ARG A 190 14.78 -19.13 16.98
N THR A 191 15.41 -18.32 16.12
CA THR A 191 15.88 -16.96 16.43
C THR A 191 15.46 -15.94 15.38
N LEU A 192 14.57 -16.29 14.45
CA LEU A 192 13.99 -15.37 13.48
C LEU A 192 12.65 -14.81 13.94
N GLY A 193 12.46 -13.51 13.73
CA GLY A 193 11.18 -12.84 13.89
C GLY A 193 10.30 -12.95 12.64
N HIS A 194 10.87 -12.68 11.47
CA HIS A 194 10.19 -12.79 10.17
C HIS A 194 11.21 -12.81 9.02
N VAL A 195 10.72 -13.12 7.81
CA VAL A 195 11.47 -13.05 6.56
C VAL A 195 10.78 -12.05 5.64
N GLU A 196 11.51 -11.06 5.13
CA GLU A 196 11.05 -10.17 4.08
C GLU A 196 11.65 -10.57 2.73
N LEU A 197 10.83 -10.56 1.68
CA LEU A 197 11.22 -10.83 0.31
C LEU A 197 10.94 -9.60 -0.52
N ILE A 198 11.93 -9.14 -1.29
CA ILE A 198 11.84 -7.96 -2.15
C ILE A 198 12.42 -8.32 -3.53
N GLN A 199 11.64 -8.15 -4.58
CA GLN A 199 12.12 -8.17 -5.95
C GLN A 199 12.50 -6.74 -6.35
N ALA A 200 13.77 -6.54 -6.68
CA ALA A 200 14.33 -5.30 -7.21
C ALA A 200 15.26 -5.64 -8.39
N ASN A 201 16.40 -4.95 -8.51
CA ASN A 201 17.50 -5.33 -9.39
C ASN A 201 17.91 -6.80 -9.24
N VAL A 202 17.86 -7.35 -8.02
CA VAL A 202 17.88 -8.78 -7.73
C VAL A 202 16.80 -9.11 -6.69
N VAL A 203 16.66 -10.39 -6.32
CA VAL A 203 15.90 -10.72 -5.11
C VAL A 203 16.73 -10.36 -3.88
N HIS A 204 16.12 -9.63 -2.95
CA HIS A 204 16.66 -9.38 -1.63
C HIS A 204 15.82 -10.09 -0.57
N VAL A 205 16.51 -10.79 0.34
CA VAL A 205 15.90 -11.49 1.47
C VAL A 205 16.37 -10.84 2.76
N VAL A 206 15.44 -10.26 3.53
CA VAL A 206 15.74 -9.67 4.84
C VAL A 206 15.36 -10.66 5.93
N LEU A 207 16.32 -11.02 6.76
CA LEU A 207 16.11 -11.86 7.93
C LEU A 207 16.04 -10.97 9.17
N ARG A 208 14.85 -10.87 9.79
CA ARG A 208 14.72 -10.20 11.09
C ARG A 208 15.25 -11.14 12.17
N VAL A 209 16.43 -10.84 12.70
CA VAL A 209 17.18 -11.71 13.62
C VAL A 209 17.09 -11.23 15.06
N LEU A 210 16.74 -12.13 15.99
CA LEU A 210 16.66 -11.82 17.42
C LEU A 210 17.99 -12.05 18.14
N LYS A 211 18.94 -12.73 17.49
CA LYS A 211 20.29 -13.02 18.00
C LYS A 211 21.30 -12.93 16.84
N PRO A 212 22.57 -12.61 17.13
CA PRO A 212 23.63 -12.66 16.13
C PRO A 212 23.79 -14.05 15.49
N LEU A 213 24.12 -14.06 14.20
CA LEU A 213 24.37 -15.30 13.44
C LEU A 213 25.77 -15.86 13.74
N SER A 214 25.86 -17.19 13.80
CA SER A 214 27.15 -17.90 13.84
C SER A 214 27.91 -17.79 12.51
N ALA A 215 29.21 -18.08 12.52
CA ALA A 215 30.01 -18.11 11.29
C ALA A 215 29.48 -19.15 10.28
N GLN A 216 29.07 -20.33 10.76
CA GLN A 216 28.47 -21.36 9.91
C GLN A 216 27.16 -20.90 9.27
N GLN A 217 26.27 -20.25 10.03
CA GLN A 217 25.02 -19.72 9.49
C GLN A 217 25.29 -18.68 8.40
N LYS A 218 26.25 -17.78 8.61
CA LYS A 218 26.64 -16.79 7.58
C LYS A 218 27.16 -17.48 6.32
N GLN A 219 27.98 -18.52 6.45
CA GLN A 219 28.48 -19.29 5.30
C GLN A 219 27.35 -19.99 4.53
N GLU A 220 26.40 -20.61 5.23
CA GLU A 220 25.24 -21.26 4.61
C GLU A 220 24.34 -20.25 3.88
N LEU A 221 24.14 -19.05 4.44
CA LEU A 221 23.43 -17.95 3.77
C LEU A 221 24.16 -17.46 2.52
N THR A 222 25.49 -17.29 2.58
CA THR A 222 26.30 -16.89 1.41
C THR A 222 26.21 -17.92 0.29
N ALA A 223 26.36 -19.21 0.60
CA ALA A 223 26.25 -20.28 -0.39
C ALA A 223 24.84 -20.37 -1.01
N PHE A 224 23.79 -20.09 -0.22
CA PHE A 224 22.43 -20.01 -0.73
C PHE A 224 22.23 -18.79 -1.64
N ALA A 225 22.77 -17.63 -1.25
CA ALA A 225 22.71 -16.40 -2.03
C ALA A 225 23.34 -16.57 -3.42
N GLU A 226 24.51 -17.20 -3.50
CA GLU A 226 25.20 -17.51 -4.76
C GLU A 226 24.35 -18.44 -5.63
N ARG A 227 23.87 -19.56 -5.07
CA ARG A 227 23.06 -20.55 -5.79
C ARG A 227 21.78 -19.96 -6.39
N HIS A 228 21.14 -19.05 -5.67
CA HIS A 228 19.86 -18.44 -6.06
C HIS A 228 20.01 -17.05 -6.67
N SER A 229 21.25 -16.54 -6.83
CA SER A 229 21.53 -15.19 -7.35
C SER A 229 20.73 -14.10 -6.64
N LEU A 230 20.79 -14.08 -5.32
CA LEU A 230 20.06 -13.15 -4.45
C LEU A 230 20.98 -12.51 -3.41
N ALA A 231 20.48 -11.52 -2.68
CA ALA A 231 21.21 -10.86 -1.61
C ALA A 231 20.50 -11.03 -0.26
N PHE A 232 21.27 -11.30 0.80
CA PHE A 232 20.75 -11.36 2.17
C PHE A 232 21.04 -10.07 2.95
N TRP A 233 20.05 -9.65 3.72
CA TRP A 233 20.14 -8.60 4.72
C TRP A 233 19.78 -9.15 6.09
N LEU A 234 20.45 -8.68 7.13
CA LEU A 234 20.06 -8.92 8.52
C LEU A 234 19.48 -7.65 9.08
N GLN A 235 18.32 -7.77 9.73
CA GLN A 235 17.69 -6.68 10.46
C GLN A 235 17.60 -7.04 11.94
N ASP A 236 18.22 -6.22 12.79
CA ASP A 236 17.98 -6.23 14.24
C ASP A 236 17.07 -5.05 14.66
N ASP A 237 16.98 -4.73 15.95
CA ASP A 237 16.16 -3.59 16.41
C ASP A 237 16.78 -2.23 16.09
N ASN A 238 18.09 -2.18 15.81
CA ASN A 238 18.86 -0.94 15.68
C ASN A 238 19.43 -0.74 14.28
N SER A 239 19.59 -1.81 13.49
CA SER A 239 20.34 -1.77 12.25
C SER A 239 19.80 -2.72 11.20
N ILE A 240 20.13 -2.40 9.96
CA ILE A 240 20.01 -3.29 8.81
C ILE A 240 21.34 -3.32 8.06
N ALA A 241 21.82 -4.53 7.74
CA ALA A 241 23.12 -4.71 7.08
C ALA A 241 23.11 -5.89 6.10
N SER A 242 23.82 -5.74 4.99
CA SER A 242 24.03 -6.82 4.02
C SER A 242 24.96 -7.90 4.59
N VAL A 243 24.62 -9.17 4.37
CA VAL A 243 25.45 -10.34 4.74
C VAL A 243 26.47 -10.66 3.65
N THR A 244 26.07 -10.52 2.40
CA THR A 244 26.89 -10.83 1.24
C THR A 244 27.93 -9.72 1.06
N THR A 245 29.20 -10.05 1.25
CA THR A 245 30.30 -9.10 1.16
C THR A 245 30.35 -8.45 -0.22
N ALA A 246 30.38 -7.12 -0.24
CA ALA A 246 30.34 -6.23 -1.40
C ALA A 246 31.47 -6.41 -2.45
N LYS A 247 32.33 -7.43 -2.36
CA LYS A 247 33.49 -7.56 -3.24
C LYS A 247 33.18 -8.10 -4.64
N GLU A 248 32.04 -8.74 -4.87
CA GLU A 248 31.77 -9.43 -6.15
C GLU A 248 30.38 -9.16 -6.75
N CYS A 249 29.57 -8.29 -6.14
CA CYS A 249 28.23 -8.02 -6.63
C CYS A 249 27.92 -6.53 -6.62
N ASN A 250 27.69 -5.94 -7.81
CA ASN A 250 26.88 -4.73 -8.01
C ASN A 250 25.42 -4.87 -7.49
N ASN A 251 25.13 -5.89 -6.68
CA ASN A 251 23.82 -6.29 -6.16
C ASN A 251 23.66 -6.00 -4.66
N ALA A 252 24.64 -5.35 -4.01
CA ALA A 252 24.59 -5.05 -2.57
C ALA A 252 23.55 -3.98 -2.21
N PHE A 253 23.09 -3.18 -3.18
CA PHE A 253 22.10 -2.14 -2.96
C PHE A 253 20.79 -2.51 -3.65
N CYS A 254 19.67 -2.26 -2.96
CA CYS A 254 18.37 -2.41 -3.58
C CYS A 254 18.11 -1.16 -4.41
N TYR A 255 17.80 -1.33 -5.69
CA TYR A 255 17.31 -0.24 -6.50
C TYR A 255 16.24 -0.69 -7.48
N ASP A 256 15.38 0.27 -7.81
CA ASP A 256 14.45 0.19 -8.91
C ASP A 256 14.86 1.13 -10.04
N GLN A 257 14.16 1.06 -11.18
CA GLN A 257 14.33 2.03 -12.26
C GLN A 257 13.17 3.04 -12.25
N SER A 258 13.51 4.32 -12.30
CA SER A 258 12.53 5.37 -12.56
C SER A 258 12.04 5.29 -14.00
N ILE A 259 10.96 6.01 -14.31
CA ILE A 259 10.39 6.05 -15.67
C ILE A 259 11.33 6.65 -16.73
N ASP A 260 12.39 7.34 -16.28
CA ASP A 260 13.43 7.96 -17.12
C ASP A 260 14.75 7.16 -17.09
N GLY A 261 14.76 5.98 -16.46
CA GLY A 261 15.92 5.09 -16.38
C GLY A 261 16.89 5.39 -15.23
N ASP A 262 16.60 6.38 -14.40
CA ASP A 262 17.40 6.68 -13.20
C ASP A 262 17.27 5.55 -12.18
N ARG A 263 18.37 5.23 -11.49
CA ARG A 263 18.32 4.26 -10.40
C ARG A 263 17.72 4.92 -9.16
N LEU A 264 16.61 4.36 -8.69
CA LEU A 264 15.97 4.74 -7.45
C LEU A 264 16.41 3.76 -6.35
N TYR A 265 17.48 4.10 -5.63
CA TYR A 265 17.98 3.28 -4.54
C TYR A 265 17.07 3.39 -3.31
N PHE A 266 16.99 2.30 -2.56
CA PHE A 266 16.28 2.24 -1.28
C PHE A 266 16.92 1.21 -0.36
N THR A 267 16.69 1.37 0.94
CA THR A 267 17.11 0.41 1.96
C THR A 267 15.93 -0.49 2.32
N PRO A 268 16.11 -1.80 2.56
CA PRO A 268 15.00 -2.63 3.00
C PRO A 268 14.42 -2.09 4.33
N GLY A 269 13.10 -1.97 4.37
CA GLY A 269 12.39 -1.22 5.42
C GLY A 269 11.78 0.07 4.90
N ASP A 270 12.41 0.72 3.92
CA ASP A 270 11.83 1.87 3.22
C ASP A 270 10.53 1.48 2.51
N PHE A 271 9.64 2.45 2.39
CA PHE A 271 8.42 2.28 1.61
C PHE A 271 8.74 2.34 0.11
N ILE A 272 8.28 1.32 -0.61
CA ILE A 272 8.28 1.23 -2.07
C ILE A 272 6.92 0.71 -2.51
N GLN A 273 6.52 1.05 -3.73
CA GLN A 273 5.26 0.57 -4.29
C GLN A 273 5.34 -0.94 -4.56
N VAL A 274 4.30 -1.67 -4.15
CA VAL A 274 4.32 -3.15 -4.20
C VAL A 274 4.07 -3.72 -5.60
N ASN A 275 3.47 -2.93 -6.49
CA ASN A 275 3.20 -3.29 -7.88
C ASN A 275 4.03 -2.35 -8.76
N ALA A 276 5.16 -2.84 -9.29
CA ALA A 276 6.07 -2.02 -10.10
C ALA A 276 5.41 -1.54 -11.39
N ASP A 277 4.64 -2.42 -12.04
CA ASP A 277 4.06 -2.18 -13.36
C ASP A 277 2.95 -1.11 -13.28
N VAL A 278 2.15 -1.14 -12.21
CA VAL A 278 1.14 -0.11 -11.93
C VAL A 278 1.79 1.17 -11.41
N ASN A 279 2.85 1.08 -10.60
CA ASN A 279 3.59 2.27 -10.14
C ASN A 279 4.15 3.08 -11.30
N GLU A 280 4.77 2.44 -12.29
CA GLU A 280 5.30 3.15 -13.46
C GLU A 280 4.20 3.93 -14.20
N GLN A 281 3.04 3.29 -14.42
CA GLN A 281 1.87 3.94 -15.01
C GLN A 281 1.37 5.10 -14.14
N MET A 282 1.31 4.91 -12.82
CA MET A 282 0.88 5.94 -11.86
C MET A 282 1.80 7.15 -11.90
N VAL A 283 3.13 6.96 -11.90
CA VAL A 283 4.10 8.05 -12.01
C VAL A 283 3.92 8.80 -13.33
N ARG A 284 3.86 8.10 -14.46
CA ARG A 284 3.62 8.74 -15.78
C ARG A 284 2.34 9.55 -15.79
N GLN A 285 1.26 8.98 -15.25
CA GLN A 285 -0.04 9.63 -15.22
C GLN A 285 -0.09 10.83 -14.26
N ALA A 286 0.52 10.72 -13.08
CA ALA A 286 0.64 11.81 -12.12
C ALA A 286 1.36 13.02 -12.72
N LEU A 287 2.50 12.79 -13.39
CA LEU A 287 3.24 13.83 -14.11
C LEU A 287 2.39 14.45 -15.23
N ALA A 288 1.66 13.64 -16.00
CA ALA A 288 0.80 14.11 -17.07
C ALA A 288 -0.39 14.94 -16.56
N TRP A 289 -0.98 14.58 -15.42
CA TRP A 289 -2.08 15.33 -14.80
C TRP A 289 -1.61 16.61 -14.13
N LEU A 290 -0.47 16.54 -13.45
CA LEU A 290 0.19 17.71 -12.86
C LEU A 290 0.57 18.71 -13.96
N ALA A 291 1.01 18.20 -15.13
CA ALA A 291 1.42 18.94 -16.31
C ALA A 291 2.23 20.21 -15.99
N PRO A 292 3.32 20.10 -15.22
CA PRO A 292 4.11 21.27 -14.85
C PRO A 292 4.79 21.87 -16.08
N GLU A 293 4.88 23.19 -16.11
CA GLU A 293 5.70 23.90 -17.09
C GLU A 293 7.20 23.72 -16.78
N SER A 294 8.07 23.94 -17.76
CA SER A 294 9.52 23.78 -17.56
C SER A 294 10.11 24.78 -16.55
N ASP A 295 9.45 25.93 -16.35
CA ASP A 295 9.84 26.94 -15.36
C ASP A 295 9.18 26.73 -13.99
N ALA A 296 8.37 25.67 -13.82
CA ALA A 296 7.63 25.41 -12.60
C ALA A 296 8.53 25.02 -11.42
N VAL A 297 8.08 25.40 -10.23
CA VAL A 297 8.58 24.89 -8.96
C VAL A 297 7.54 23.90 -8.42
N VAL A 298 7.93 22.65 -8.24
CA VAL A 298 7.05 21.58 -7.79
C VAL A 298 7.37 21.21 -6.35
N LEU A 299 6.32 21.10 -5.53
CA LEU A 299 6.41 20.56 -4.18
C LEU A 299 5.95 19.10 -4.21
N ASP A 300 6.85 18.16 -3.91
CA ASP A 300 6.53 16.75 -3.72
C ASP A 300 6.46 16.47 -2.22
N LEU A 301 5.28 16.18 -1.71
CA LEU A 301 5.02 16.02 -0.28
C LEU A 301 4.75 14.55 0.03
N PHE A 302 5.36 14.07 1.12
CA PHE A 302 5.44 12.64 1.45
C PHE A 302 6.26 11.88 0.40
N ALA A 303 7.36 12.51 -0.03
CA ALA A 303 8.12 12.11 -1.22
C ALA A 303 8.81 10.73 -1.12
N GLY A 304 8.92 10.17 0.10
CA GLY A 304 9.61 8.91 0.35
C GLY A 304 11.06 8.95 -0.14
N VAL A 305 11.42 8.00 -1.01
CA VAL A 305 12.76 7.91 -1.63
C VAL A 305 12.87 8.59 -2.99
N GLY A 306 11.78 9.21 -3.49
CA GLY A 306 11.79 10.04 -4.70
C GLY A 306 11.10 9.43 -5.92
N ASN A 307 10.06 8.62 -5.71
CA ASN A 307 9.31 7.93 -6.76
C ASN A 307 8.76 8.90 -7.83
N PHE A 308 8.20 10.03 -7.41
CA PHE A 308 7.75 11.10 -8.30
C PHE A 308 8.80 12.20 -8.46
N SER A 309 9.54 12.50 -7.40
CA SER A 309 10.54 13.58 -7.35
C SER A 309 11.59 13.50 -8.45
N LEU A 310 12.19 12.32 -8.66
CA LEU A 310 13.24 12.14 -9.67
C LEU A 310 12.71 12.41 -11.09
N PRO A 311 11.61 11.78 -11.54
CA PRO A 311 10.99 12.10 -12.82
C PRO A 311 10.56 13.57 -12.95
N LEU A 312 10.05 14.20 -11.90
CA LEU A 312 9.71 15.62 -11.93
C LEU A 312 10.96 16.48 -12.17
N ALA A 313 12.08 16.17 -11.53
CA ALA A 313 13.33 16.92 -11.65
C ALA A 313 13.86 16.95 -13.09
N ARG A 314 13.58 15.93 -13.89
CA ARG A 314 13.92 15.90 -15.33
C ARG A 314 13.12 16.89 -16.20
N ARG A 315 12.03 17.47 -15.68
CA ARG A 315 11.02 18.18 -16.48
C ARG A 315 10.82 19.64 -16.07
N VAL A 316 11.22 20.03 -14.86
CA VAL A 316 10.87 21.32 -14.26
C VAL A 316 12.08 22.08 -13.76
N LYS A 317 11.90 23.36 -13.44
CA LYS A 317 12.97 24.22 -12.93
C LYS A 317 13.49 23.77 -11.58
N GLN A 318 12.59 23.38 -10.67
CA GLN A 318 12.97 22.95 -9.33
C GLN A 318 11.93 22.00 -8.74
N VAL A 319 12.40 20.97 -8.04
CA VAL A 319 11.58 20.10 -7.19
C VAL A 319 12.04 20.23 -5.75
N ILE A 320 11.08 20.44 -4.85
CA ILE A 320 11.30 20.44 -3.40
C ILE A 320 10.51 19.24 -2.85
N ALA A 321 11.24 18.21 -2.46
CA ALA A 321 10.71 16.97 -1.95
C ALA A 321 10.78 16.96 -0.42
N ILE A 322 9.63 16.87 0.25
CA ILE A 322 9.54 16.87 1.71
C ILE A 322 9.10 15.50 2.21
N GLU A 323 9.89 14.93 3.12
CA GLU A 323 9.69 13.62 3.73
C GLU A 323 9.82 13.72 5.26
N GLY A 324 9.01 12.97 6.01
CA GLY A 324 9.01 13.00 7.47
C GLY A 324 10.06 12.09 8.11
N VAL A 325 10.51 11.06 7.39
CA VAL A 325 11.50 10.09 7.87
C VAL A 325 12.89 10.49 7.39
N ALA A 326 13.76 10.88 8.33
CA ALA A 326 15.12 11.35 8.05
C ALA A 326 15.98 10.37 7.21
N GLY A 327 15.81 9.06 7.40
CA GLY A 327 16.52 8.05 6.60
C GLY A 327 16.07 8.06 5.13
N MET A 328 14.77 8.22 4.88
CA MET A 328 14.21 8.24 3.52
C MET A 328 14.52 9.55 2.80
N SER A 329 14.48 10.69 3.50
CA SER A 329 14.87 11.98 2.92
C SER A 329 16.36 12.02 2.56
N GLN A 330 17.23 11.43 3.38
CA GLN A 330 18.64 11.26 3.03
C GLN A 330 18.80 10.35 1.81
N GLN A 331 18.09 9.22 1.77
CA GLN A 331 18.10 8.32 0.60
C GLN A 331 17.60 9.03 -0.68
N LEU A 332 16.61 9.92 -0.56
CA LEU A 332 16.12 10.76 -1.65
C LEU A 332 17.19 11.76 -2.13
N ALA A 333 17.92 12.38 -1.22
CA ALA A 333 19.05 13.26 -1.55
C ALA A 333 20.16 12.49 -2.28
N ASP A 334 20.51 11.30 -1.80
CA ASP A 334 21.52 10.43 -2.42
C ASP A 334 21.09 9.97 -3.82
N ASN A 335 19.79 9.68 -3.99
CA ASN A 335 19.19 9.38 -5.29
C ASN A 335 19.27 10.58 -6.25
N ALA A 336 18.94 11.79 -5.77
CA ALA A 336 19.05 13.02 -6.55
C ALA A 336 20.49 13.25 -7.04
N GLN A 337 21.47 13.11 -6.14
CA GLN A 337 22.89 13.24 -6.45
C GLN A 337 23.34 12.18 -7.46
N THR A 338 22.96 10.92 -7.26
CA THR A 338 23.35 9.81 -8.14
C THR A 338 22.75 9.96 -9.54
N ALA A 339 21.55 10.51 -9.65
CA ALA A 339 20.90 10.83 -10.92
C ALA A 339 21.42 12.14 -11.54
N GLY A 340 22.26 12.93 -10.85
CA GLY A 340 22.71 14.24 -11.32
C GLY A 340 21.57 15.26 -11.43
N CYS A 341 20.60 15.21 -10.51
CA CYS A 341 19.46 16.13 -10.45
C CYS A 341 19.75 17.27 -9.46
N ASP A 342 20.56 18.25 -9.88
CA ASP A 342 20.94 19.41 -9.04
C ASP A 342 19.76 20.33 -8.68
N ASN A 343 18.65 20.20 -9.40
CA ASN A 343 17.41 20.95 -9.18
C ASN A 343 16.40 20.25 -8.26
N LEU A 344 16.76 19.10 -7.67
CA LEU A 344 15.95 18.38 -6.69
C LEU A 344 16.52 18.55 -5.29
N THR A 345 15.74 19.18 -4.40
CA THR A 345 16.10 19.36 -2.99
C THR A 345 15.26 18.44 -2.11
N ALA A 346 15.92 17.66 -1.24
CA ALA A 346 15.28 16.86 -0.21
C ALA A 346 15.24 17.62 1.12
N GLU A 347 14.08 17.67 1.79
CA GLU A 347 13.93 18.23 3.13
C GLU A 347 13.27 17.24 4.09
N THR A 348 13.82 17.12 5.30
CA THR A 348 13.20 16.36 6.39
C THR A 348 12.28 17.27 7.20
N GLN A 349 10.96 17.07 7.14
CA GLN A 349 10.02 17.83 7.98
C GLN A 349 8.80 17.00 8.38
N ASP A 350 8.30 17.24 9.60
CA ASP A 350 6.99 16.76 10.03
C ASP A 350 5.88 17.56 9.33
N LEU A 351 5.33 16.97 8.27
CA LEU A 351 4.23 17.54 7.48
C LEU A 351 2.93 17.74 8.27
N SER A 352 2.79 17.18 9.49
CA SER A 352 1.65 17.47 10.36
C SER A 352 1.77 18.83 11.07
N GLN A 353 2.96 19.43 11.09
CA GLN A 353 3.26 20.68 11.78
C GLN A 353 3.59 21.85 10.84
N ILE A 354 3.66 21.61 9.53
CA ILE A 354 4.00 22.65 8.56
C ILE A 354 2.83 23.63 8.38
N GLY A 355 3.11 24.93 8.54
CA GLY A 355 2.11 25.99 8.42
C GLY A 355 2.07 26.67 7.05
N ALA A 356 0.98 27.36 6.76
CA ALA A 356 0.77 28.11 5.52
C ALA A 356 1.93 29.06 5.14
N LYS A 357 2.54 29.75 6.12
CA LYS A 357 3.69 30.65 5.88
C LYS A 357 4.90 29.91 5.30
N LYS A 358 5.21 28.71 5.81
CA LYS A 358 6.33 27.89 5.32
C LYS A 358 6.01 27.33 3.93
N LEU A 359 4.80 26.80 3.74
CA LEU A 359 4.34 26.34 2.42
C LEU A 359 4.41 27.45 1.35
N ALA A 360 3.95 28.67 1.68
CA ALA A 360 4.02 29.83 0.79
C ALA A 360 5.46 30.25 0.45
N SER A 361 6.42 30.02 1.34
CA SER A 361 7.82 30.41 1.14
C SER A 361 8.52 29.64 0.02
N TYR A 362 8.05 28.43 -0.30
CA TYR A 362 8.62 27.61 -1.38
C TYR A 362 8.29 28.12 -2.79
N ASN A 363 7.31 29.03 -2.92
CA ASN A 363 6.86 29.53 -4.22
C ASN A 363 6.49 28.44 -5.24
N ALA A 364 5.99 27.29 -4.75
CA ALA A 364 5.63 26.17 -5.60
C ALA A 364 4.34 26.45 -6.37
N THR A 365 4.38 26.22 -7.68
CA THR A 365 3.23 26.37 -8.58
C THR A 365 2.42 25.09 -8.72
N HIS A 366 2.97 23.94 -8.34
CA HIS A 366 2.36 22.62 -8.48
C HIS A 366 2.66 21.77 -7.25
N TRP A 367 1.67 21.06 -6.73
CA TRP A 367 1.85 20.15 -5.59
C TRP A 367 1.52 18.71 -5.98
N LEU A 368 2.35 17.77 -5.55
CA LEU A 368 2.08 16.34 -5.56
C LEU A 368 2.02 15.84 -4.12
N LEU A 369 0.99 15.07 -3.78
CA LEU A 369 0.74 14.54 -2.45
C LEU A 369 0.60 13.01 -2.56
N ASP A 370 1.40 12.23 -1.84
CA ASP A 370 1.22 10.77 -1.69
C ASP A 370 1.26 10.35 -0.20
N PRO A 371 0.28 10.80 0.62
CA PRO A 371 0.28 10.52 2.04
C PRO A 371 -0.06 9.06 2.37
N ALA A 372 0.36 8.63 3.56
CA ALA A 372 -0.15 7.42 4.19
C ALA A 372 -1.67 7.50 4.46
N ARG A 373 -2.26 6.40 4.96
CA ARG A 373 -3.72 6.27 5.19
C ARG A 373 -4.39 7.38 6.01
N ALA A 374 -3.63 8.09 6.85
CA ALA A 374 -4.14 9.23 7.62
C ALA A 374 -4.59 10.41 6.73
N GLY A 375 -4.12 10.46 5.47
CA GLY A 375 -4.31 11.55 4.53
C GLY A 375 -3.39 12.74 4.83
N ALA A 376 -3.59 13.82 4.07
CA ALA A 376 -2.83 15.06 4.12
C ALA A 376 -3.65 16.23 4.69
N HIS A 377 -4.62 15.95 5.58
CA HIS A 377 -5.53 16.95 6.14
C HIS A 377 -4.81 18.21 6.63
N LYS A 378 -3.71 18.05 7.38
CA LYS A 378 -2.93 19.15 7.93
C LYS A 378 -2.27 20.03 6.88
N ILE A 379 -1.98 19.48 5.71
CA ILE A 379 -1.47 20.23 4.55
C ILE A 379 -2.61 20.95 3.84
N VAL A 380 -3.68 20.22 3.49
CA VAL A 380 -4.77 20.77 2.67
C VAL A 380 -5.58 21.82 3.43
N GLU A 381 -5.65 21.78 4.76
CA GLU A 381 -6.21 22.85 5.60
C GLU A 381 -5.46 24.17 5.46
N GLN A 382 -4.15 24.13 5.13
CA GLN A 382 -3.36 25.35 4.92
C GLN A 382 -3.67 26.04 3.59
N LEU A 383 -4.24 25.33 2.60
CA LEU A 383 -4.49 25.88 1.26
C LEU A 383 -5.36 27.15 1.30
N GLY A 384 -6.39 27.15 2.16
CA GLY A 384 -7.27 28.31 2.34
C GLY A 384 -6.61 29.51 3.00
N GLN A 385 -5.46 29.32 3.64
CA GLN A 385 -4.67 30.37 4.32
C GLN A 385 -3.51 30.88 3.46
N LEU A 386 -3.24 30.24 2.32
CA LEU A 386 -2.22 30.72 1.39
C LEU A 386 -2.69 32.00 0.69
N PRO A 387 -1.81 33.00 0.50
CA PRO A 387 -2.08 34.09 -0.42
C PRO A 387 -2.43 33.57 -1.81
N GLU A 388 -3.37 34.20 -2.51
CA GLU A 388 -3.86 33.72 -3.82
C GLU A 388 -2.73 33.51 -4.85
N GLN A 389 -1.75 34.43 -4.89
CA GLN A 389 -0.57 34.34 -5.75
C GLN A 389 0.41 33.22 -5.38
N ARG A 390 0.24 32.58 -4.22
CA ARG A 390 1.04 31.44 -3.73
C ARG A 390 0.29 30.12 -3.75
N LYS A 391 -1.01 30.11 -4.09
CA LYS A 391 -1.76 28.87 -4.27
C LYS A 391 -1.28 28.15 -5.54
N PRO A 392 -1.04 26.84 -5.50
CA PRO A 392 -0.64 26.09 -6.69
C PRO A 392 -1.72 26.12 -7.78
N LYS A 393 -1.29 26.04 -9.04
CA LYS A 393 -2.19 25.92 -10.21
C LYS A 393 -2.89 24.56 -10.20
N ARG A 394 -2.15 23.50 -9.87
CA ARG A 394 -2.65 22.12 -9.82
C ARG A 394 -2.11 21.36 -8.63
N ILE A 395 -2.93 20.44 -8.15
CA ILE A 395 -2.60 19.50 -7.07
C ILE A 395 -2.92 18.10 -7.59
N VAL A 396 -1.93 17.21 -7.61
CA VAL A 396 -2.17 15.78 -7.80
C VAL A 396 -2.08 15.09 -6.45
N TYR A 397 -3.13 14.35 -6.08
CA TYR A 397 -3.24 13.63 -4.82
C TYR A 397 -3.38 12.14 -5.12
N VAL A 398 -2.39 11.35 -4.71
CA VAL A 398 -2.43 9.88 -4.68
C VAL A 398 -2.86 9.43 -3.30
N SER A 399 -3.83 8.52 -3.19
CA SER A 399 -4.38 8.09 -1.91
C SER A 399 -4.73 6.62 -1.89
N CYS A 400 -4.25 5.93 -0.85
CA CYS A 400 -4.60 4.55 -0.52
C CYS A 400 -5.79 4.42 0.45
N ALA A 401 -6.48 5.52 0.77
CA ALA A 401 -7.57 5.57 1.73
C ALA A 401 -8.70 6.50 1.24
N PRO A 402 -9.79 5.96 0.67
CA PRO A 402 -10.79 6.75 -0.01
C PRO A 402 -11.66 7.61 0.94
N ASP A 403 -11.73 7.24 2.22
CA ASP A 403 -12.42 8.02 3.25
C ASP A 403 -11.66 9.30 3.64
N THR A 404 -10.33 9.21 3.82
CA THR A 404 -9.50 10.37 4.10
C THR A 404 -9.28 11.23 2.86
N LEU A 405 -9.21 10.63 1.66
CA LEU A 405 -9.28 11.36 0.40
C LEU A 405 -10.54 12.22 0.31
N ALA A 406 -11.71 11.66 0.63
CA ALA A 406 -12.97 12.40 0.51
C ALA A 406 -13.05 13.58 1.50
N ARG A 407 -12.55 13.39 2.73
CA ARG A 407 -12.37 14.49 3.70
C ARG A 407 -11.43 15.57 3.17
N ASP A 408 -10.26 15.19 2.66
CA ASP A 408 -9.24 16.13 2.22
C ASP A 408 -9.67 16.86 0.94
N SER A 409 -10.36 16.17 0.04
CA SER A 409 -10.96 16.74 -1.17
C SER A 409 -11.92 17.88 -0.82
N LYS A 410 -12.74 17.73 0.23
CA LYS A 410 -13.62 18.81 0.70
C LYS A 410 -12.82 20.08 1.05
N CYS A 411 -11.69 19.94 1.74
CA CYS A 411 -10.82 21.07 2.07
C CYS A 411 -10.21 21.71 0.82
N ILE A 412 -9.74 20.91 -0.13
CA ILE A 412 -9.16 21.40 -1.39
C ILE A 412 -10.21 22.16 -2.21
N LEU A 413 -11.41 21.62 -2.34
CA LEU A 413 -12.51 22.29 -3.07
C LEU A 413 -12.90 23.61 -2.40
N ALA A 414 -13.03 23.63 -1.07
CA ALA A 414 -13.32 24.84 -0.31
C ALA A 414 -12.23 25.92 -0.43
N ALA A 415 -10.99 25.54 -0.79
CA ALA A 415 -9.88 26.46 -1.00
C ALA A 415 -9.86 27.10 -2.41
N GLY A 416 -10.87 26.84 -3.25
CA GLY A 416 -11.01 27.42 -4.59
C GLY A 416 -10.49 26.52 -5.72
N TYR A 417 -10.59 25.20 -5.56
CA TYR A 417 -10.21 24.23 -6.59
C TYR A 417 -11.43 23.45 -7.08
N ARG A 418 -11.30 22.86 -8.26
CA ARG A 418 -12.25 21.90 -8.82
C ARG A 418 -11.57 20.56 -9.08
N LEU A 419 -12.31 19.46 -8.93
CA LEU A 419 -11.86 18.14 -9.36
C LEU A 419 -11.81 18.13 -10.89
N LYS A 420 -10.62 17.85 -11.44
CA LYS A 420 -10.38 17.82 -12.88
C LYS A 420 -10.34 16.40 -13.43
N GLN A 421 -9.69 15.48 -12.72
CA GLN A 421 -9.55 14.07 -13.11
C GLN A 421 -9.57 13.20 -11.85
N LEU A 422 -10.16 12.01 -11.96
CA LEU A 422 -10.19 10.99 -10.91
C LEU A 422 -9.94 9.63 -11.57
N GLY A 423 -9.06 8.82 -11.00
CA GLY A 423 -8.81 7.46 -11.50
C GLY A 423 -8.57 6.50 -10.34
N LEU A 424 -8.93 5.23 -10.55
CA LEU A 424 -8.46 4.14 -9.70
C LEU A 424 -7.05 3.75 -10.11
N VAL A 425 -6.28 3.36 -9.11
CA VAL A 425 -4.98 2.71 -9.28
C VAL A 425 -5.12 1.33 -8.65
N ASP A 426 -5.19 0.26 -9.46
CA ASP A 426 -5.34 -1.10 -8.92
C ASP A 426 -3.97 -1.65 -8.48
N MET A 427 -3.39 -0.99 -7.47
CA MET A 427 -2.08 -1.30 -6.89
C MET A 427 -2.09 -2.65 -6.13
N PHE A 428 -3.27 -3.06 -5.65
CA PHE A 428 -3.46 -4.30 -4.89
C PHE A 428 -4.66 -5.11 -5.40
N PRO A 429 -4.58 -5.67 -6.63
CA PRO A 429 -5.60 -6.59 -7.13
C PRO A 429 -5.80 -7.76 -6.16
N GLN A 430 -7.00 -8.37 -6.16
CA GLN A 430 -7.36 -9.46 -5.25
C GLN A 430 -7.49 -9.07 -3.77
N THR A 431 -7.42 -7.76 -3.47
CA THR A 431 -7.67 -7.21 -2.14
C THR A 431 -8.73 -6.11 -2.17
N HIS A 432 -9.34 -5.85 -1.01
CA HIS A 432 -10.23 -4.70 -0.83
C HIS A 432 -9.53 -3.32 -0.89
N HIS A 433 -8.20 -3.26 -0.93
CA HIS A 433 -7.51 -1.97 -0.93
C HIS A 433 -7.87 -1.17 -2.18
N ILE A 434 -8.17 0.10 -1.97
CA ILE A 434 -8.54 1.07 -2.99
C ILE A 434 -7.46 2.13 -3.01
N GLU A 435 -6.79 2.24 -4.14
CA GLU A 435 -5.89 3.34 -4.40
C GLU A 435 -6.46 4.20 -5.52
N THR A 436 -6.25 5.50 -5.38
CA THR A 436 -6.90 6.53 -6.18
C THR A 436 -5.90 7.62 -6.48
N MET A 437 -6.06 8.23 -7.64
CA MET A 437 -5.37 9.47 -7.97
C MET A 437 -6.40 10.51 -8.37
N VAL A 438 -6.20 11.73 -7.89
CA VAL A 438 -7.07 12.87 -8.19
C VAL A 438 -6.25 14.06 -8.61
N CYS A 439 -6.64 14.71 -9.70
CA CYS A 439 -6.10 16.00 -10.09
C CYS A 439 -7.11 17.09 -9.73
N PHE A 440 -6.67 18.09 -8.98
CA PHE A 440 -7.40 19.32 -8.72
C PHE A 440 -6.75 20.47 -9.47
N GLU A 441 -7.59 21.35 -10.01
CA GLU A 441 -7.16 22.56 -10.69
C GLU A 441 -7.79 23.78 -10.02
N ARG A 442 -7.00 24.84 -9.85
CA ARG A 442 -7.48 26.09 -9.26
C ARG A 442 -8.55 26.70 -10.18
N VAL A 443 -9.67 27.12 -9.59
CA VAL A 443 -10.70 27.87 -10.32
C VAL A 443 -10.15 29.27 -10.59
N ALA A 444 -10.23 29.70 -11.86
CA ALA A 444 -9.70 30.97 -12.33
C ALA A 444 -10.38 32.17 -11.68
#